data_AF-A0A9E2ZEY3-F1
#
_entry.id   AF-A0A9E2ZEY3-F1
#
_cell.length_a   1.000
_cell.length_b   1.000
_cell.length_c   1.000
_cell.angle_alpha   90.00
_cell.angle_beta   90.00
_cell.angle_gamma   90.00
#
_symmetry.space_group_name_H-M   'P 1'
#
loop_
_entity.id
_entity.type
_entity.pdbx_description
1 polymer ?
#
loop_
_entity_poly.entity_id
_entity_poly.type
_entity_poly.pdbx_seq_one_letter_code
_entity_poly.pdbx_strand_id
1 'polypeptide(L)'
;MNVGGGARRVKRTARVAQVALIINVCPQEGTTVAGVNVTHLGHVEALLSDAAAKHATLISQVPPALQASLPVDGQGVTEAIDYLAVVAGLSDSERRALIRPHAINPAVLHARVFGRAPLAPETVIASFVEGARVRADALAALADTVGGEPLGLQVRSLLVAHPPPVGGSGPDVVEALRETYASQERAALMIASRLDTA
;
A
#
# COMPACT_ATOMS: atom_id res chain seq x y z
N MET A 1 49.21 58.00 1.42
CA MET A 1 48.69 57.83 0.05
C MET A 1 47.55 56.82 0.11
N ASN A 2 46.31 57.27 -0.11
CA ASN A 2 45.18 56.45 -0.59
C ASN A 2 45.64 55.70 -1.85
N VAL A 3 45.21 54.49 -2.21
CA VAL A 3 43.85 53.95 -2.45
C VAL A 3 44.04 52.42 -2.52
N GLY A 4 43.21 51.54 -1.95
CA GLY A 4 41.91 51.14 -2.48
C GLY A 4 41.90 49.64 -2.85
N GLY A 5 40.87 48.90 -2.42
CA GLY A 5 40.62 47.51 -2.83
C GLY A 5 40.19 46.63 -1.64
N GLY A 6 38.92 46.49 -1.29
CA GLY A 6 37.74 46.39 -2.14
C GLY A 6 37.14 45.01 -1.94
N ALA A 7 36.30 44.88 -0.91
CA ALA A 7 35.57 43.67 -0.55
C ALA A 7 34.80 43.10 -1.75
N ARG A 8 35.13 41.88 -2.18
CA ARG A 8 34.30 41.11 -3.13
C ARG A 8 33.42 40.13 -2.39
N ARG A 9 32.35 40.70 -1.83
CA ARG A 9 31.12 39.99 -1.49
C ARG A 9 30.44 39.65 -2.82
N VAL A 10 30.51 38.40 -3.26
CA VAL A 10 29.81 37.93 -4.46
C VAL A 10 28.31 37.93 -4.16
N LYS A 11 27.65 39.05 -4.49
CA LYS A 11 26.21 39.14 -4.67
C LYS A 11 25.87 38.45 -5.99
N ARG A 12 25.29 37.25 -5.94
CA ARG A 12 24.50 36.71 -7.04
C ARG A 12 23.02 36.93 -6.73
N THR A 13 22.57 38.13 -7.08
CA THR A 13 21.16 38.42 -7.34
C THR A 13 20.83 37.96 -8.75
N ALA A 14 20.04 36.91 -8.87
CA ALA A 14 19.20 36.67 -10.05
C ALA A 14 17.75 36.76 -9.57
N ARG A 15 17.11 37.88 -9.93
CA ARG A 15 15.65 38.06 -9.96
C ARG A 15 15.09 37.28 -11.17
N VAL A 16 13.76 37.09 -11.14
CA VAL A 16 12.87 36.60 -12.22
C VAL A 16 12.78 35.05 -12.25
N ALA A 17 11.65 34.37 -12.07
CA ALA A 17 10.25 34.75 -12.18
C ALA A 17 9.41 34.17 -11.02
N GLN A 18 8.55 35.03 -10.49
CA GLN A 18 7.43 34.72 -9.64
C GLN A 18 6.34 34.13 -10.53
N VAL A 19 6.14 32.81 -10.49
CA VAL A 19 4.92 32.17 -11.00
C VAL A 19 4.13 31.76 -9.78
N ALA A 20 3.24 32.68 -9.38
CA ALA A 20 2.11 32.35 -8.54
C ALA A 20 1.20 31.43 -9.35
N LEU A 21 1.38 30.11 -9.22
CA LEU A 21 0.35 29.19 -9.62
C LEU A 21 -0.70 29.21 -8.52
N ILE A 22 -1.69 30.07 -8.72
CA ILE A 22 -2.98 30.04 -8.05
C ILE A 22 -3.57 28.65 -8.36
N ILE A 23 -3.32 27.67 -7.51
CA ILE A 23 -4.24 26.54 -7.39
C ILE A 23 -5.30 27.04 -6.42
N ASN A 24 -6.37 27.54 -7.03
CA ASN A 24 -7.64 27.76 -6.39
C ASN A 24 -8.11 26.39 -5.85
N VAL A 25 -7.70 26.03 -4.63
CA VAL A 25 -8.29 24.91 -3.90
C VAL A 25 -9.66 25.39 -3.45
N CYS A 26 -10.62 25.29 -4.36
CA CYS A 26 -12.02 25.19 -3.98
C CYS A 26 -12.11 24.07 -2.94
N PRO A 27 -12.78 24.27 -1.80
CA PRO A 27 -13.15 23.15 -0.95
C PRO A 27 -13.99 22.21 -1.83
N GLN A 28 -13.50 21.00 -2.03
CA GLN A 28 -14.31 19.94 -2.63
C GLN A 28 -15.37 19.60 -1.59
N GLU A 29 -16.51 20.30 -1.67
CA GLU A 29 -17.75 19.85 -1.07
C GLU A 29 -18.00 18.42 -1.55
N GLY A 30 -18.27 17.53 -0.59
CA GLY A 30 -18.47 16.12 -0.85
C GLY A 30 -19.44 15.91 -2.00
N THR A 31 -19.00 15.17 -3.01
CA THR A 31 -19.83 14.73 -4.14
C THR A 31 -20.94 13.84 -3.57
N THR A 32 -22.03 14.47 -3.16
CA THR A 32 -23.19 13.79 -2.59
C THR A 32 -24.04 13.32 -3.76
N VAL A 33 -23.75 12.14 -4.29
CA VAL A 33 -24.74 11.40 -5.08
C VAL A 33 -25.84 11.02 -4.08
N ALA A 34 -27.06 11.44 -4.34
CA ALA A 34 -28.20 11.40 -3.42
C ALA A 34 -28.22 10.16 -2.49
N GLY A 35 -27.98 10.39 -1.19
CA GLY A 35 -28.44 9.51 -0.12
C GLY A 35 -27.60 8.28 0.25
N VAL A 36 -26.36 8.12 -0.22
CA VAL A 36 -25.45 7.07 0.29
C VAL A 36 -24.34 7.72 1.09
N ASN A 37 -24.40 7.64 2.42
CA ASN A 37 -23.21 7.87 3.25
C ASN A 37 -22.22 6.76 2.91
N VAL A 38 -21.14 7.11 2.22
CA VAL A 38 -20.06 6.16 1.91
C VAL A 38 -19.36 5.83 3.23
N THR A 39 -19.49 4.59 3.67
CA THR A 39 -18.80 4.06 4.85
C THR A 39 -17.34 3.76 4.51
N HIS A 40 -16.46 3.84 5.50
CA HIS A 40 -15.07 3.38 5.38
C HIS A 40 -15.02 1.90 5.00
N LEU A 41 -15.90 1.08 5.59
CA LEU A 41 -16.05 -0.32 5.21
C LEU A 41 -16.40 -0.46 3.73
N GLY A 42 -17.43 0.24 3.25
CA GLY A 42 -17.85 0.17 1.84
C GLY A 42 -16.78 0.68 0.87
N HIS A 43 -15.99 1.68 1.28
CA HIS A 43 -14.86 2.15 0.48
C HIS A 43 -13.75 1.10 0.38
N VAL A 44 -13.39 0.45 1.49
CA VAL A 44 -12.37 -0.61 1.49
C VAL A 44 -12.86 -1.84 0.71
N GLU A 45 -14.13 -2.24 0.86
CA GLU A 45 -14.73 -3.31 0.04
C GLU A 45 -14.64 -3.00 -1.46
N ALA A 46 -14.91 -1.75 -1.85
CA ALA A 46 -14.78 -1.32 -3.24
C ALA A 46 -13.33 -1.40 -3.73
N LEU A 47 -12.34 -0.94 -2.95
CA LEU A 47 -10.92 -1.06 -3.30
C LEU A 47 -10.48 -2.52 -3.50
N LEU A 48 -10.90 -3.40 -2.60
CA LEU A 48 -10.59 -4.84 -2.68
C LEU A 48 -11.26 -5.48 -3.91
N SER A 49 -12.54 -5.15 -4.15
CA SER A 49 -13.29 -5.67 -5.30
C SER A 49 -12.70 -5.20 -6.63
N ASP A 50 -12.36 -3.92 -6.74
CA ASP A 50 -11.73 -3.34 -7.94
C ASP A 50 -10.36 -3.95 -8.20
N ALA A 51 -9.55 -4.16 -7.16
CA ALA A 51 -8.25 -4.82 -7.28
C ALA A 51 -8.40 -6.27 -7.74
N ALA A 52 -9.33 -7.03 -7.16
CA ALA A 52 -9.63 -8.39 -7.57
C ALA A 52 -10.09 -8.48 -9.04
N ALA A 53 -10.94 -7.54 -9.49
CA ALA A 53 -11.40 -7.47 -10.87
C ALA A 53 -10.25 -7.14 -11.85
N LYS A 54 -9.36 -6.20 -11.48
CA LYS A 54 -8.15 -5.88 -12.25
C LYS A 54 -7.20 -7.07 -12.33
N HIS A 55 -7.00 -7.79 -11.23
CA HIS A 55 -6.17 -8.99 -11.18
C HIS A 55 -6.75 -10.10 -12.05
N ALA A 56 -8.06 -10.39 -11.96
CA ALA A 56 -8.71 -11.38 -12.81
C ALA A 56 -8.57 -11.05 -14.31
N THR A 57 -8.74 -9.78 -14.65
CA THR A 57 -8.53 -9.27 -16.02
C THR A 57 -7.09 -9.51 -16.48
N LEU A 58 -6.10 -9.15 -15.65
CA LEU A 58 -4.68 -9.39 -15.95
C LEU A 58 -4.37 -10.87 -16.15
N ILE A 59 -4.83 -11.74 -15.25
CA ILE A 59 -4.59 -13.19 -15.30
C ILE A 59 -5.15 -13.79 -16.59
N SER A 60 -6.31 -13.33 -17.07
CA SER A 60 -6.91 -13.79 -18.32
C SER A 60 -6.10 -13.43 -19.58
N GLN A 61 -5.22 -12.43 -19.48
CA GLN A 61 -4.44 -11.89 -20.61
C GLN A 61 -3.00 -12.40 -20.66
N VAL A 62 -2.51 -13.06 -19.60
CA VAL A 62 -1.13 -13.55 -19.53
C VAL A 62 -1.03 -15.05 -19.84
N PRO A 63 0.10 -15.52 -20.42
CA PRO A 63 0.33 -16.94 -20.67
C PRO A 63 0.25 -17.80 -19.38
N PRO A 64 -0.13 -19.09 -19.48
CA PRO A 64 -0.29 -19.97 -18.31
C PRO A 64 0.91 -20.04 -17.38
N ALA A 65 2.14 -19.99 -17.92
CA ALA A 65 3.36 -19.98 -17.13
C ALA A 65 3.48 -18.74 -16.21
N LEU A 66 2.96 -17.58 -16.66
CA LEU A 66 2.92 -16.36 -15.84
C LEU A 66 1.74 -16.37 -14.86
N GLN A 67 0.60 -16.98 -15.21
CA GLN A 67 -0.51 -17.16 -14.27
C GLN A 67 -0.07 -17.96 -13.04
N ALA A 68 0.69 -19.03 -13.24
CA ALA A 68 1.26 -19.85 -12.16
C ALA A 68 2.23 -19.06 -11.25
N SER A 69 2.80 -17.96 -11.76
CA SER A 69 3.72 -17.10 -11.02
C SER A 69 3.01 -15.93 -10.29
N LEU A 70 1.69 -15.78 -10.44
CA LEU A 70 0.89 -14.70 -9.83
C LEU A 70 -0.26 -15.29 -9.01
N PRO A 71 0.05 -15.94 -7.86
CA PRO A 71 -0.96 -16.69 -7.09
C PRO A 71 -1.96 -15.82 -6.33
N VAL A 72 -1.60 -14.56 -6.04
CA VAL A 72 -2.34 -13.60 -5.21
C VAL A 72 -2.14 -12.18 -5.74
N ASP A 73 -3.09 -11.29 -5.42
CA ASP A 73 -2.94 -9.85 -5.61
C ASP A 73 -2.76 -9.15 -4.26
N GLY A 74 -1.71 -8.34 -4.14
CA GLY A 74 -1.47 -7.52 -2.95
C GLY A 74 -1.92 -6.07 -3.08
N GLN A 75 -2.36 -5.66 -4.28
CA GLN A 75 -2.63 -4.26 -4.59
C GLN A 75 -3.82 -3.73 -3.80
N GLY A 76 -4.92 -4.49 -3.74
CA GLY A 76 -6.10 -4.09 -2.99
C GLY A 76 -5.80 -3.82 -1.52
N VAL A 77 -5.03 -4.72 -0.88
CA VAL A 77 -4.63 -4.55 0.53
C VAL A 77 -3.71 -3.34 0.70
N THR A 78 -2.79 -3.09 -0.23
CA THR A 78 -1.91 -1.91 -0.19
C THR A 78 -2.69 -0.60 -0.35
N GLU A 79 -3.65 -0.53 -1.27
CA GLU A 79 -4.53 0.63 -1.45
C GLU A 79 -5.42 0.84 -0.21
N ALA A 80 -5.95 -0.23 0.38
CA ALA A 80 -6.70 -0.16 1.63
C ALA A 80 -5.85 0.35 2.80
N ILE A 81 -4.59 -0.09 2.94
CA ILE A 81 -3.67 0.40 3.99
C ILE A 81 -3.41 1.90 3.82
N ASP A 82 -3.16 2.38 2.59
CA ASP A 82 -2.95 3.81 2.33
C ASP A 82 -4.19 4.63 2.70
N TYR A 83 -5.36 4.19 2.26
CA TYR A 83 -6.63 4.82 2.62
C TYR A 83 -6.84 4.86 4.14
N LEU A 84 -6.70 3.72 4.81
CA LEU A 84 -6.87 3.57 6.26
C LEU A 84 -5.90 4.46 7.04
N ALA A 85 -4.65 4.58 6.58
CA ALA A 85 -3.68 5.50 7.17
C ALA A 85 -4.12 6.96 7.06
N VAL A 86 -4.66 7.37 5.89
CA VAL A 86 -5.15 8.74 5.69
C VAL A 86 -6.31 9.05 6.62
N VAL A 87 -7.31 8.16 6.70
CA VAL A 87 -8.51 8.41 7.53
C VAL A 87 -8.22 8.28 9.02
N ALA A 88 -7.22 7.49 9.42
CA ALA A 88 -6.72 7.44 10.79
C ALA A 88 -5.91 8.68 11.21
N GLY A 89 -5.71 9.65 10.29
CA GLY A 89 -5.05 10.92 10.58
C GLY A 89 -3.53 10.86 10.61
N LEU A 90 -2.91 9.83 10.03
CA LEU A 90 -1.44 9.75 9.93
C LEU A 90 -0.91 10.87 9.03
N SER A 91 0.19 11.49 9.46
CA SER A 91 0.92 12.46 8.65
C SER A 91 1.51 11.81 7.40
N ASP A 92 1.85 12.62 6.39
CA ASP A 92 2.56 12.14 5.19
C ASP A 92 3.88 11.42 5.52
N SER A 93 4.58 11.80 6.59
CA SER A 93 5.78 11.11 7.06
C SER A 93 5.47 9.71 7.61
N GLU A 94 4.44 9.59 8.44
CA GLU A 94 4.03 8.31 9.05
C GLU A 94 3.45 7.38 7.99
N ARG A 95 2.61 7.91 7.10
CA ARG A 95 2.08 7.18 5.95
C ARG A 95 3.19 6.67 5.03
N ARG A 96 4.20 7.50 4.75
CA ARG A 96 5.38 7.04 3.98
C ARG A 96 6.20 6.00 4.73
N ALA A 97 6.34 6.09 6.04
CA ALA A 97 7.05 5.07 6.82
C ALA A 97 6.30 3.72 6.77
N LEU A 98 4.97 3.76 6.80
CA LEU A 98 4.09 2.60 6.70
C LEU A 98 4.12 1.98 5.29
N ILE A 99 4.11 2.80 4.24
CA ILE A 99 3.96 2.35 2.84
C ILE A 99 5.28 2.09 2.13
N ARG A 100 6.37 2.78 2.49
CA ARG A 100 7.69 2.60 1.86
C ARG A 100 8.13 1.13 1.82
N PRO A 101 7.86 0.29 2.83
CA PRO A 101 8.15 -1.14 2.77
C PRO A 101 7.26 -1.89 1.76
N HIS A 102 6.03 -1.42 1.47
CA HIS A 102 5.13 -1.96 0.43
C HIS A 102 5.53 -1.55 -1.00
N ALA A 103 6.25 -0.44 -1.17
CA ALA A 103 6.61 0.11 -2.48
C ALA A 103 7.55 -0.80 -3.30
N ILE A 104 8.17 -1.78 -2.65
CA ILE A 104 8.93 -2.84 -3.32
C ILE A 104 7.96 -3.98 -3.65
N ASN A 105 7.10 -3.75 -4.64
CA ASN A 105 6.26 -4.80 -5.19
C ASN A 105 7.17 -5.84 -5.90
N PRO A 106 7.19 -7.11 -5.49
CA PRO A 106 8.06 -8.09 -6.09
C PRO A 106 7.68 -8.46 -7.54
N ALA A 107 6.41 -8.30 -7.92
CA ALA A 107 5.98 -8.40 -9.31
C ALA A 107 6.47 -7.21 -10.14
N VAL A 108 6.66 -6.03 -9.52
CA VAL A 108 7.36 -4.89 -10.14
C VAL A 108 8.87 -5.16 -10.22
N LEU A 109 9.48 -5.87 -9.28
CA LEU A 109 10.84 -6.39 -9.48
C LEU A 109 10.89 -7.43 -10.61
N HIS A 110 9.87 -8.27 -10.78
CA HIS A 110 9.80 -9.23 -11.88
C HIS A 110 9.63 -8.54 -13.26
N ALA A 111 8.74 -7.53 -13.35
CA ALA A 111 8.43 -6.84 -14.61
C ALA A 111 9.43 -5.73 -14.99
N ARG A 112 10.03 -5.05 -14.01
CA ARG A 112 10.93 -3.89 -14.23
C ARG A 112 12.39 -4.29 -14.42
N VAL A 113 12.75 -5.54 -14.07
CA VAL A 113 14.14 -6.00 -14.07
C VAL A 113 14.55 -6.79 -15.31
N PHE A 114 13.71 -7.56 -16.03
CA PHE A 114 14.31 -8.43 -17.07
C PHE A 114 13.57 -8.76 -18.37
N GLY A 115 14.18 -8.25 -19.46
CA GLY A 115 14.59 -9.03 -20.64
C GLY A 115 15.87 -9.88 -20.44
N ARG A 116 16.12 -10.46 -19.25
CA ARG A 116 17.09 -11.56 -19.03
C ARG A 116 16.56 -12.57 -17.98
N ALA A 117 16.05 -13.70 -18.46
CA ALA A 117 15.64 -14.90 -17.73
C ALA A 117 14.51 -14.76 -16.65
N PRO A 118 13.47 -15.62 -16.70
CA PRO A 118 12.42 -15.65 -15.67
C PRO A 118 12.98 -16.07 -14.30
N LEU A 119 12.43 -15.50 -13.22
CA LEU A 119 12.78 -15.91 -11.85
C LEU A 119 12.31 -17.35 -11.59
N ALA A 120 13.04 -18.06 -10.72
CA ALA A 120 12.58 -19.36 -10.23
C ALA A 120 11.29 -19.20 -9.41
N PRO A 121 10.32 -20.14 -9.51
CA PRO A 121 9.06 -20.07 -8.79
C PRO A 121 9.21 -19.79 -7.29
N GLU A 122 10.23 -20.38 -6.65
CA GLU A 122 10.52 -20.22 -5.23
C GLU A 122 10.89 -18.77 -4.88
N THR A 123 11.58 -18.08 -5.79
CA THR A 123 11.97 -16.67 -5.62
C THR A 123 10.75 -15.76 -5.70
N VAL A 124 9.82 -16.08 -6.60
CA VAL A 124 8.55 -15.36 -6.75
C VAL A 124 7.68 -15.56 -5.51
N ILE A 125 7.59 -16.79 -4.99
CA ILE A 125 6.84 -17.07 -3.75
C ILE A 125 7.47 -16.39 -2.55
N ALA A 126 8.79 -16.50 -2.35
CA ALA A 126 9.49 -15.86 -1.22
C ALA A 126 9.26 -14.33 -1.20
N SER A 127 9.19 -13.74 -2.38
CA SER A 127 8.84 -12.36 -2.60
C SER A 127 7.42 -12.00 -2.14
N PHE A 128 6.40 -12.81 -2.48
CA PHE A 128 5.04 -12.61 -1.99
C PHE A 128 4.91 -12.80 -0.47
N VAL A 129 5.66 -13.76 0.10
CA VAL A 129 5.74 -14.01 1.53
C VAL A 129 6.29 -12.79 2.26
N GLU A 130 7.35 -12.17 1.73
CA GLU A 130 7.92 -10.97 2.33
C GLU A 130 6.95 -9.79 2.27
N GLY A 131 6.31 -9.57 1.12
CA GLY A 131 5.26 -8.56 1.00
C GLY A 131 4.11 -8.78 2.00
N ALA A 132 3.74 -10.05 2.24
CA ALA A 132 2.71 -10.38 3.21
C ALA A 132 3.13 -10.02 4.65
N ARG A 133 4.36 -10.31 5.06
CA ARG A 133 4.87 -9.95 6.41
C ARG A 133 4.78 -8.44 6.64
N VAL A 134 5.28 -7.68 5.68
CA VAL A 134 5.28 -6.23 5.74
C VAL A 134 3.86 -5.67 5.88
N ARG A 135 2.88 -6.20 5.12
CA ARG A 135 1.47 -5.80 5.24
C ARG A 135 0.83 -6.21 6.56
N ALA A 136 1.17 -7.38 7.09
CA ALA A 136 0.69 -7.80 8.40
C ALA A 136 1.14 -6.82 9.50
N ASP A 137 2.40 -6.38 9.47
CA ASP A 137 2.93 -5.38 10.41
C ASP A 137 2.21 -4.04 10.27
N ALA A 138 1.98 -3.58 9.04
CA ALA A 138 1.27 -2.33 8.78
C ALA A 138 -0.19 -2.37 9.27
N LEU A 139 -0.89 -3.47 9.02
CA LEU A 139 -2.28 -3.67 9.49
C LEU A 139 -2.35 -3.72 11.02
N ALA A 140 -1.40 -4.39 11.68
CA ALA A 140 -1.33 -4.41 13.14
C ALA A 140 -1.11 -3.01 13.72
N ALA A 141 -0.18 -2.24 13.16
CA ALA A 141 0.09 -0.86 13.59
C ALA A 141 -1.12 0.08 13.37
N LEU A 142 -1.81 -0.06 12.23
CA LEU A 142 -3.05 0.68 11.96
C LEU A 142 -4.16 0.31 12.93
N ALA A 143 -4.31 -0.99 13.24
CA ALA A 143 -5.30 -1.45 14.20
C ALA A 143 -5.07 -0.87 15.60
N ASP A 144 -3.81 -0.84 16.07
CA ASP A 144 -3.45 -0.19 17.33
C ASP A 144 -3.75 1.32 17.29
N THR A 145 -3.51 1.98 16.15
CA THR A 145 -3.76 3.43 16.00
C THR A 145 -5.25 3.76 15.98
N VAL A 146 -6.06 2.98 15.27
CA VAL A 146 -7.49 3.23 15.06
C VAL A 146 -8.33 2.80 16.25
N GLY A 147 -8.09 1.60 16.77
CA GLY A 147 -8.96 0.97 17.77
C GLY A 147 -8.28 0.69 19.10
N GLY A 148 -7.03 1.13 19.27
CA GLY A 148 -6.24 0.82 20.45
C GLY A 148 -5.89 -0.67 20.57
N GLU A 149 -5.40 -1.04 21.75
CA GLU A 149 -5.01 -2.41 22.08
C GLU A 149 -6.11 -3.46 21.80
N PRO A 150 -7.42 -3.22 22.06
CA PRO A 150 -8.45 -4.23 21.80
C PRO A 150 -8.59 -4.62 20.32
N LEU A 151 -8.53 -3.65 19.40
CA LEU A 151 -8.57 -3.93 17.97
C LEU A 151 -7.24 -4.51 17.49
N GLY A 152 -6.12 -3.97 17.98
CA GLY A 152 -4.80 -4.48 17.67
C GLY A 152 -4.63 -5.96 18.01
N LEU A 153 -5.10 -6.40 19.17
CA LEU A 153 -5.06 -7.82 19.58
C LEU A 153 -5.91 -8.70 18.66
N GLN A 154 -7.09 -8.25 18.26
CA GLN A 154 -7.96 -9.00 17.35
C GLN A 154 -7.31 -9.17 15.98
N VAL A 155 -6.79 -8.08 15.41
CA VAL A 155 -6.09 -8.10 14.11
C VAL A 155 -4.84 -8.98 14.18
N ARG A 156 -4.00 -8.83 15.21
CA ARG A 156 -2.84 -9.72 15.40
C ARG A 156 -3.23 -11.18 15.52
N SER A 157 -4.29 -11.50 16.27
CA SER A 157 -4.77 -12.88 16.42
C SER A 157 -5.23 -13.47 15.08
N LEU A 158 -5.93 -12.68 14.27
CA LEU A 158 -6.34 -13.08 12.91
C LEU A 158 -5.12 -13.35 12.02
N LEU A 159 -4.13 -12.47 12.03
CA LEU A 159 -2.93 -12.60 11.18
C LEU A 159 -2.04 -13.79 11.63
N VAL A 160 -1.96 -14.06 12.92
CA VAL A 160 -1.25 -15.23 13.48
C VAL A 160 -1.95 -16.54 13.15
N ALA A 161 -3.28 -16.56 13.04
CA ALA A 161 -4.03 -17.74 12.63
C ALA A 161 -3.77 -18.13 11.15
N HIS A 162 -3.33 -17.19 10.32
CA HIS A 162 -3.06 -17.39 8.90
C HIS A 162 -1.68 -16.82 8.50
N PRO A 163 -0.58 -17.34 9.08
CA PRO A 163 0.74 -16.76 8.89
C PRO A 163 1.25 -16.99 7.45
N PRO A 164 2.15 -16.14 6.94
CA PRO A 164 2.85 -16.41 5.68
C PRO A 164 3.58 -17.77 5.75
N PRO A 165 3.63 -18.55 4.65
CA PRO A 165 4.31 -19.84 4.65
C PRO A 165 5.81 -19.69 4.96
N VAL A 166 6.35 -20.66 5.71
CA VAL A 166 7.74 -20.64 6.22
C VAL A 166 8.79 -20.95 5.13
N GLY A 167 8.35 -21.44 3.96
CA GLY A 167 9.22 -21.73 2.81
C GLY A 167 8.54 -21.42 1.47
N GLY A 168 9.35 -21.31 0.40
CA GLY A 168 8.90 -20.98 -0.95
C GLY A 168 8.49 -22.17 -1.83
N SER A 169 8.43 -23.37 -1.26
CA SER A 169 8.22 -24.63 -1.98
C SER A 169 7.30 -25.55 -1.18
N GLY A 170 6.51 -26.37 -1.88
CA GLY A 170 5.60 -27.34 -1.29
C GLY A 170 4.27 -27.36 -2.02
N PRO A 171 3.49 -28.45 -1.89
CA PRO A 171 2.21 -28.57 -2.59
C PRO A 171 1.19 -27.49 -2.16
N ASP A 172 1.26 -27.06 -0.90
CA ASP A 172 0.24 -26.19 -0.30
C ASP A 172 0.68 -24.72 -0.18
N VAL A 173 1.87 -24.37 -0.69
CA VAL A 173 2.45 -23.03 -0.48
C VAL A 173 1.59 -21.91 -1.07
N VAL A 174 0.97 -22.17 -2.22
CA VAL A 174 0.09 -21.21 -2.91
C VAL A 174 -1.22 -21.05 -2.15
N GLU A 175 -1.78 -22.13 -1.63
CA GLU A 175 -3.02 -22.10 -0.84
C GLU A 175 -2.79 -21.37 0.48
N ALA A 176 -1.71 -21.70 1.21
CA ALA A 176 -1.32 -21.00 2.42
C ALA A 176 -1.14 -19.49 2.18
N LEU A 177 -0.49 -19.12 1.07
CA LEU A 177 -0.31 -17.73 0.69
C LEU A 177 -1.64 -17.02 0.40
N ARG A 178 -2.59 -17.67 -0.25
CA ARG A 178 -3.94 -17.13 -0.48
C ARG A 178 -4.67 -16.89 0.83
N GLU A 179 -4.62 -17.83 1.75
CA GLU A 179 -5.21 -17.70 3.09
C GLU A 179 -4.57 -16.55 3.89
N THR A 180 -3.25 -16.38 3.78
CA THR A 180 -2.56 -15.22 4.35
C THR A 180 -3.13 -13.91 3.82
N TYR A 181 -3.28 -13.74 2.50
CA TYR A 181 -3.78 -12.49 1.92
C TYR A 181 -5.26 -12.28 2.24
N ALA A 182 -6.08 -13.33 2.22
CA ALA A 182 -7.47 -13.27 2.63
C ALA A 182 -7.63 -12.85 4.11
N SER A 183 -6.69 -13.24 4.99
CA SER A 183 -6.67 -12.74 6.37
C SER A 183 -6.32 -11.25 6.46
N GLN A 184 -5.47 -10.76 5.56
CA GLN A 184 -5.07 -9.34 5.50
C GLN A 184 -6.20 -8.45 4.98
N GLU A 185 -6.96 -8.93 3.99
CA GLU A 185 -8.19 -8.29 3.53
C GLU A 185 -9.22 -8.21 4.66
N ARG A 186 -9.46 -9.32 5.37
CA ARG A 186 -10.34 -9.35 6.55
C ARG A 186 -9.89 -8.37 7.63
N ALA A 187 -8.59 -8.27 7.91
CA ALA A 187 -8.05 -7.31 8.85
C ALA A 187 -8.30 -5.86 8.42
N ALA A 188 -8.12 -5.53 7.14
CA ALA A 188 -8.41 -4.19 6.61
C ALA A 188 -9.90 -3.83 6.79
N LEU A 189 -10.80 -4.77 6.50
CA LEU A 189 -12.25 -4.60 6.71
C LEU A 189 -12.61 -4.40 8.19
N MET A 190 -11.96 -5.13 9.11
CA MET A 190 -12.16 -4.94 10.55
C MET A 190 -11.76 -3.53 11.02
N ILE A 191 -10.63 -3.02 10.52
CA ILE A 191 -10.17 -1.66 10.84
C ILE A 191 -11.14 -0.62 10.27
N ALA A 192 -11.58 -0.81 9.01
CA ALA A 192 -12.54 0.07 8.37
C ALA A 192 -13.89 0.11 9.11
N SER A 193 -14.42 -1.05 9.50
CA SER A 193 -15.64 -1.14 10.31
C SER A 193 -15.51 -0.46 11.66
N ARG A 194 -14.31 -0.48 12.27
CA ARG A 194 -14.09 0.27 13.52
C ARG A 194 -14.21 1.78 13.29
N LEU A 195 -13.64 2.30 12.20
CA LEU A 195 -13.71 3.73 11.86
C LEU A 195 -15.15 4.20 11.62
N ASP A 196 -16.01 3.36 11.05
CA ASP A 196 -17.44 3.69 10.86
C ASP A 196 -18.21 3.85 12.18
N THR A 197 -17.66 3.35 13.28
CA THR A 197 -18.29 3.36 14.62
C THR A 197 -17.52 4.17 15.66
N ALA A 198 -16.47 4.86 15.24
CA ALA A 198 -15.62 5.70 16.08
C ALA A 198 -16.20 7.12 16.20
#